data_AF-A0A9E0IMD8-F1
#
_entry.id   AF-A0A9E0IMD8-F1
#
_cell.length_a   1.000
_cell.length_b   1.000
_cell.length_c   1.000
_cell.angle_alpha   90.00
_cell.angle_beta   90.00
_cell.angle_gamma   90.00
#
_symmetry.space_group_name_H-M   'P 1'
#
loop_
_entity.id
_entity.type
_entity.pdbx_description
1 polymer ?
#
loop_
_entity_poly.entity_id
_entity_poly.type
_entity_poly.pdbx_seq_one_letter_code
_entity_poly.pdbx_strand_id
1 'polypeptide(L)'
;MARTASLASLGSLALILLAACGPAPRDGGGDDGGGGGGDVDAPVGPTCTPTGTTETACGDGVDEDCDFSTDCGDPDCFGIAGCPDGGGTDCEVETPSISFPLPDGVCTNANDVNTCSAYEGIMNLSGFAAGATLDDPSKLLAICVNMEHSWLRDLEIEAYCPDGNKVVLSDFAGRVGGEVYLGQANDGDSSQTPVPGVGFDYCWKPAAGNPAMIVYANATGVDVLPAGDYQPSEPFTGFAGCSLNGAWKLRVVDAWGADNGFIFGTSMIFDSSLGDCPIIE
;
A
#
# COMPACT_ATOMS: atom_id res chain seq x y z
N MET A 1 58.00 -10.91 4.84
CA MET A 1 58.48 -11.72 5.99
C MET A 1 58.17 -10.92 7.25
N ALA A 2 57.69 -11.56 8.33
CA ALA A 2 56.94 -10.96 9.46
C ALA A 2 55.51 -10.49 9.08
N ARG A 3 54.49 -10.43 9.96
CA ARG A 3 54.08 -11.13 11.22
C ARG A 3 52.67 -10.58 11.58
N THR A 4 51.66 -11.28 12.12
CA THR A 4 51.42 -12.72 12.38
C THR A 4 49.89 -13.00 12.39
N ALA A 5 49.40 -14.13 12.93
CA ALA A 5 47.99 -14.52 12.98
C ALA A 5 47.11 -13.78 14.03
N SER A 6 45.80 -13.76 13.75
CA SER A 6 44.69 -13.32 14.61
C SER A 6 44.48 -14.20 15.85
N LEU A 7 43.93 -13.63 16.93
CA LEU A 7 43.32 -14.39 18.05
C LEU A 7 41.81 -14.18 18.05
N ALA A 8 41.06 -15.28 18.01
CA ALA A 8 39.62 -15.29 18.28
C ALA A 8 39.35 -15.32 19.80
N SER A 9 38.25 -14.70 20.22
CA SER A 9 37.70 -14.84 21.58
C SER A 9 36.19 -15.06 21.49
N LEU A 10 35.73 -16.22 21.96
CA LEU A 10 34.32 -16.60 22.06
C LEU A 10 33.73 -16.05 23.38
N GLY A 11 32.49 -15.55 23.35
CA GLY A 11 31.86 -14.90 24.51
C GLY A 11 30.34 -15.02 24.57
N SER A 12 29.85 -16.20 24.96
CA SER A 12 28.56 -16.46 25.62
C SER A 12 27.24 -15.96 24.99
N LEU A 13 26.49 -16.92 24.42
CA LEU A 13 25.03 -16.87 24.36
C LEU A 13 24.43 -16.90 25.78
N ALA A 14 23.48 -16.01 26.07
CA ALA A 14 22.63 -16.08 27.26
C ALA A 14 21.16 -16.26 26.81
N LEU A 15 20.67 -17.49 26.87
CA LEU A 15 19.29 -17.85 26.51
C LEU A 15 18.36 -17.57 27.69
N ILE A 16 17.53 -16.53 27.60
CA ILE A 16 16.53 -16.20 28.63
C ILE A 16 15.15 -16.66 28.16
N LEU A 17 14.68 -17.79 28.72
CA LEU A 17 13.26 -18.16 28.62
C LEU A 17 12.44 -17.29 29.58
N LEU A 18 11.48 -16.53 29.07
CA LEU A 18 10.31 -16.12 29.86
C LEU A 18 9.13 -17.03 29.53
N ALA A 19 8.43 -17.47 30.59
CA ALA A 19 7.30 -18.38 30.49
C ALA A 19 6.04 -17.63 30.05
N ALA A 20 5.30 -18.19 29.09
CA ALA A 20 3.96 -17.74 28.76
C ALA A 20 2.98 -18.08 29.91
N CYS A 21 2.18 -17.11 30.33
CA CYS A 21 1.03 -17.33 31.19
C CYS A 21 -0.22 -17.59 30.34
N GLY A 22 -0.81 -18.78 30.45
CA GLY A 22 -2.09 -19.09 29.80
C GLY A 22 -3.28 -18.49 30.58
N PRO A 23 -4.35 -18.05 29.89
CA PRO A 23 -5.58 -17.63 30.55
C PRO A 23 -6.33 -18.83 31.15
N ALA A 24 -6.83 -18.67 32.38
CA ALA A 24 -7.64 -19.67 33.06
C ALA A 24 -9.09 -19.70 32.53
N PRO A 25 -9.78 -20.86 32.53
CA PRO A 25 -11.19 -20.93 32.19
C PRO A 25 -12.05 -20.21 33.24
N ARG A 26 -13.11 -19.55 32.79
CA ARG A 26 -14.18 -19.02 33.65
C ARG A 26 -15.29 -20.05 33.77
N ASP A 27 -15.85 -20.20 34.97
CA ASP A 27 -16.81 -21.25 35.32
C ASP A 27 -18.03 -20.65 36.03
N GLY A 28 -19.23 -21.19 35.74
CA GLY A 28 -20.54 -20.76 36.26
C GLY A 28 -21.12 -19.46 35.65
N GLY A 29 -22.41 -19.34 35.32
CA GLY A 29 -23.55 -20.27 35.44
C GLY A 29 -24.75 -19.62 36.14
N GLY A 30 -25.99 -19.79 35.61
CA GLY A 30 -27.24 -19.47 36.34
C GLY A 30 -28.24 -18.52 35.65
N ASP A 31 -29.13 -19.12 34.85
CA ASP A 31 -30.60 -19.08 34.96
C ASP A 31 -31.47 -17.81 34.69
N ASP A 32 -32.52 -18.08 33.87
CA ASP A 32 -33.92 -17.64 33.95
C ASP A 32 -34.38 -16.19 33.65
N GLY A 33 -34.82 -15.99 32.40
CA GLY A 33 -36.28 -15.98 32.12
C GLY A 33 -37.01 -14.65 31.89
N GLY A 34 -38.00 -14.69 30.98
CA GLY A 34 -39.10 -13.71 30.90
C GLY A 34 -39.06 -12.78 29.67
N GLY A 35 -39.88 -13.08 28.66
CA GLY A 35 -40.01 -12.25 27.46
C GLY A 35 -40.95 -11.05 27.62
N GLY A 36 -40.81 -10.08 26.71
CA GLY A 36 -41.72 -8.97 26.52
C GLY A 36 -41.52 -8.40 25.12
N GLY A 37 -42.54 -8.52 24.27
CA GLY A 37 -42.46 -8.02 22.90
C GLY A 37 -42.43 -6.50 22.85
N GLY A 38 -41.62 -5.97 21.94
CA GLY A 38 -41.63 -4.57 21.55
C GLY A 38 -41.24 -4.51 20.09
N ASP A 39 -42.22 -4.30 19.22
CA ASP A 39 -41.99 -4.06 17.81
C ASP A 39 -41.08 -2.84 17.67
N VAL A 40 -39.86 -3.05 17.17
CA VAL A 40 -39.02 -1.97 16.69
C VAL A 40 -39.36 -1.75 15.22
N ASP A 41 -40.10 -0.68 14.95
CA ASP A 41 -40.26 -0.15 13.59
C ASP A 41 -38.87 0.18 13.03
N ALA A 42 -38.27 -0.78 12.32
CA ALA A 42 -37.07 -0.56 11.55
C ALA A 42 -37.41 0.45 10.42
N PRO A 43 -36.48 1.36 10.07
CA PRO A 43 -36.72 2.29 8.98
C PRO A 43 -36.93 1.50 7.69
N VAL A 44 -38.02 1.79 6.97
CA VAL A 44 -38.28 1.19 5.66
C VAL A 44 -37.22 1.67 4.68
N GLY A 45 -36.17 0.87 4.53
CA GLY A 45 -35.19 0.98 3.45
C GLY A 45 -35.82 0.70 2.08
N PRO A 46 -35.02 0.74 1.00
CA PRO A 46 -35.51 0.35 -0.32
C PRO A 46 -36.12 -1.07 -0.26
N THR A 47 -37.20 -1.27 -1.01
CA THR A 47 -37.98 -2.53 -0.97
C THR A 47 -37.24 -3.65 -1.69
N CYS A 48 -36.28 -4.27 -1.01
CA CYS A 48 -35.72 -5.56 -1.39
C CYS A 48 -36.84 -6.62 -1.44
N THR A 49 -36.80 -7.52 -2.42
CA THR A 49 -37.75 -8.63 -2.57
C THR A 49 -36.93 -9.88 -2.86
N PRO A 50 -36.84 -10.86 -1.93
CA PRO A 50 -35.93 -11.99 -2.11
C PRO A 50 -36.22 -12.76 -3.40
N THR A 51 -35.25 -12.80 -4.29
CA THR A 51 -35.20 -13.59 -5.50
C THR A 51 -34.49 -14.93 -5.25
N GLY A 52 -33.58 -14.97 -4.27
CA GLY A 52 -32.79 -16.12 -3.84
C GLY A 52 -32.84 -16.42 -2.33
N THR A 53 -31.83 -17.14 -1.85
CA THR A 53 -31.56 -17.44 -0.42
C THR A 53 -30.06 -17.34 -0.09
N THR A 54 -29.30 -16.75 -1.00
CA THR A 54 -27.86 -16.50 -1.05
C THR A 54 -27.67 -15.48 -2.17
N GLU A 55 -26.70 -14.57 -2.08
CA GLU A 55 -26.33 -13.76 -3.24
C GLU A 55 -25.75 -14.65 -4.36
N THR A 56 -26.11 -14.37 -5.62
CA THR A 56 -25.67 -15.12 -6.81
C THR A 56 -25.28 -14.25 -8.01
N ALA A 57 -25.64 -12.96 -8.00
CA ALA A 57 -25.32 -11.96 -9.00
C ALA A 57 -24.26 -10.98 -8.43
N CYS A 58 -23.09 -11.50 -8.08
CA CYS A 58 -22.02 -10.84 -7.31
C CYS A 58 -21.32 -9.64 -7.98
N GLY A 59 -22.04 -8.76 -8.66
CA GLY A 59 -21.53 -7.58 -9.36
C GLY A 59 -22.60 -6.80 -10.14
N ASP A 60 -23.87 -6.83 -9.71
CA ASP A 60 -24.96 -6.08 -10.36
C ASP A 60 -25.66 -5.04 -9.45
N GLY A 61 -25.28 -4.97 -8.17
CA GLY A 61 -25.76 -3.97 -7.22
C GLY A 61 -27.12 -4.30 -6.59
N VAL A 62 -27.56 -5.56 -6.68
CA VAL A 62 -28.80 -6.06 -6.08
C VAL A 62 -28.48 -6.97 -4.90
N ASP A 63 -29.42 -7.02 -3.95
CA ASP A 63 -29.41 -7.84 -2.73
C ASP A 63 -30.48 -8.93 -2.95
N GLU A 64 -30.05 -10.12 -3.36
CA GLU A 64 -30.91 -11.20 -3.87
C GLU A 64 -31.71 -11.90 -2.77
N ASP A 65 -31.21 -11.91 -1.53
CA ASP A 65 -31.83 -12.61 -0.40
C ASP A 65 -32.29 -11.69 0.76
N CYS A 66 -32.00 -10.39 0.65
CA CYS A 66 -32.39 -9.31 1.56
C CYS A 66 -31.72 -9.36 2.95
N ASP A 67 -30.46 -9.78 2.99
CA ASP A 67 -29.58 -9.83 4.16
C ASP A 67 -28.97 -8.47 4.55
N PHE A 68 -29.06 -7.47 3.65
CA PHE A 68 -28.39 -6.14 3.67
C PHE A 68 -26.91 -6.14 3.28
N SER A 69 -26.40 -7.27 2.79
CA SER A 69 -25.17 -7.34 2.00
C SER A 69 -25.51 -7.26 0.50
N THR A 70 -24.49 -7.09 -0.36
CA THR A 70 -24.67 -6.84 -1.80
C THR A 70 -23.35 -7.11 -2.52
N ASP A 71 -23.39 -7.77 -3.68
CA ASP A 71 -22.20 -8.08 -4.50
C ASP A 71 -21.02 -8.67 -3.69
N CYS A 72 -19.78 -8.21 -3.91
CA CYS A 72 -18.61 -8.58 -3.14
C CYS A 72 -18.64 -8.15 -1.66
N GLY A 73 -19.63 -7.37 -1.23
CA GLY A 73 -19.92 -7.11 0.18
C GLY A 73 -20.59 -8.31 0.86
N ASP A 74 -21.16 -9.24 0.08
CA ASP A 74 -21.88 -10.40 0.55
C ASP A 74 -20.97 -11.60 0.91
N PRO A 75 -21.15 -12.23 2.09
CA PRO A 75 -20.42 -13.45 2.46
C PRO A 75 -20.60 -14.63 1.48
N ASP A 76 -21.75 -14.76 0.82
CA ASP A 76 -22.04 -15.84 -0.13
C ASP A 76 -21.39 -15.61 -1.50
N CYS A 77 -20.96 -14.38 -1.80
CA CYS A 77 -20.13 -14.07 -2.97
C CYS A 77 -18.64 -14.39 -2.80
N PHE A 78 -18.21 -14.85 -1.61
CA PHE A 78 -16.81 -15.13 -1.33
C PHE A 78 -16.23 -16.22 -2.26
N GLY A 79 -15.20 -15.86 -3.03
CA GLY A 79 -14.51 -16.78 -3.93
C GLY A 79 -15.18 -16.97 -5.30
N ILE A 80 -16.17 -16.16 -5.65
CA ILE A 80 -16.62 -16.00 -7.03
C ILE A 80 -15.61 -15.12 -7.78
N ALA A 81 -15.37 -15.43 -9.06
CA ALA A 81 -14.48 -14.64 -9.91
C ALA A 81 -15.04 -13.22 -10.07
N GLY A 82 -14.37 -12.24 -9.44
CA GLY A 82 -14.86 -10.87 -9.25
C GLY A 82 -14.77 -10.41 -7.79
N CYS A 83 -14.91 -11.34 -6.84
CA CYS A 83 -14.93 -11.07 -5.39
C CYS A 83 -13.93 -11.95 -4.61
N PRO A 84 -12.62 -11.62 -4.59
CA PRO A 84 -11.60 -12.44 -3.92
C PRO A 84 -11.69 -12.36 -2.38
N ASP A 85 -11.89 -11.15 -1.84
CA ASP A 85 -11.69 -10.84 -0.41
C ASP A 85 -12.90 -10.08 0.17
N GLY A 86 -13.99 -10.82 0.41
CA GLY A 86 -15.32 -10.31 0.77
C GLY A 86 -15.35 -9.11 1.73
N GLY A 87 -16.00 -8.03 1.30
CA GLY A 87 -16.26 -6.82 2.08
C GLY A 87 -15.57 -5.53 1.60
N GLY A 88 -14.65 -5.61 0.64
CA GLY A 88 -14.04 -4.42 0.03
C GLY A 88 -14.92 -3.78 -1.04
N THR A 89 -15.45 -2.57 -0.81
CA THR A 89 -16.12 -1.78 -1.86
C THR A 89 -15.14 -1.11 -2.84
N ASP A 90 -13.84 -1.26 -2.61
CA ASP A 90 -12.76 -0.72 -3.44
C ASP A 90 -11.80 -1.86 -3.80
N CYS A 91 -11.30 -1.82 -5.03
CA CYS A 91 -10.50 -2.87 -5.62
C CYS A 91 -9.01 -2.62 -5.41
N GLU A 92 -8.40 -3.31 -4.45
CA GLU A 92 -6.96 -3.28 -4.20
C GLU A 92 -6.24 -4.40 -4.97
N VAL A 93 -5.14 -4.04 -5.64
CA VAL A 93 -4.19 -4.96 -6.28
C VAL A 93 -2.81 -4.73 -5.70
N GLU A 94 -2.19 -5.78 -5.14
CA GLU A 94 -0.88 -5.72 -4.48
C GLU A 94 0.16 -6.64 -5.11
N THR A 95 1.41 -6.18 -5.18
CA THR A 95 2.57 -7.03 -5.50
C THR A 95 2.94 -7.90 -4.29
N PRO A 96 3.45 -9.13 -4.49
CA PRO A 96 3.96 -9.96 -3.39
C PRO A 96 4.95 -9.22 -2.49
N SER A 97 4.88 -9.43 -1.18
CA SER A 97 5.76 -8.73 -0.22
C SER A 97 7.20 -9.26 -0.25
N ILE A 98 8.04 -8.66 -1.10
CA ILE A 98 9.46 -9.03 -1.29
C ILE A 98 10.36 -7.78 -1.27
N SER A 99 11.46 -7.86 -0.52
CA SER A 99 12.38 -6.73 -0.34
C SER A 99 13.34 -6.56 -1.53
N PHE A 100 13.32 -5.39 -2.17
CA PHE A 100 14.27 -4.98 -3.22
C PHE A 100 15.05 -3.73 -2.79
N PRO A 101 16.40 -3.76 -2.84
CA PRO A 101 17.21 -2.56 -2.57
C PRO A 101 17.07 -1.53 -3.69
N LEU A 102 17.04 -0.25 -3.32
CA LEU A 102 17.06 0.86 -4.27
C LEU A 102 18.47 1.12 -4.84
N PRO A 103 18.61 1.65 -6.08
CA PRO A 103 19.92 2.00 -6.64
C PRO A 103 20.55 3.28 -6.04
N ASP A 104 21.25 3.12 -4.91
CA ASP A 104 22.10 4.12 -4.20
C ASP A 104 22.83 5.10 -5.15
N GLY A 105 22.24 6.28 -5.36
CA GLY A 105 22.82 7.42 -6.07
C GLY A 105 23.33 7.21 -7.50
N VAL A 106 22.89 6.19 -8.23
CA VAL A 106 23.53 5.77 -9.51
C VAL A 106 23.11 6.65 -10.69
N CYS A 107 23.60 7.89 -10.72
CA CYS A 107 23.26 8.92 -11.71
C CYS A 107 24.47 9.41 -12.53
N THR A 108 24.24 9.82 -13.78
CA THR A 108 25.27 10.59 -14.53
C THR A 108 25.23 12.09 -14.22
N ASN A 109 24.07 12.60 -13.78
CA ASN A 109 23.90 13.92 -13.17
C ASN A 109 22.92 13.80 -12.00
N ALA A 110 23.42 13.86 -10.77
CA ALA A 110 22.63 13.74 -9.54
C ALA A 110 21.75 14.98 -9.19
N ASN A 111 21.48 15.84 -10.17
CA ASN A 111 20.43 16.87 -10.13
C ASN A 111 19.41 16.67 -11.28
N ASP A 112 19.47 15.53 -11.98
CA ASP A 112 18.57 15.14 -13.05
C ASP A 112 18.27 13.63 -12.91
N VAL A 113 17.19 13.36 -12.19
CA VAL A 113 16.55 12.07 -11.92
C VAL A 113 16.33 11.20 -13.16
N ASN A 114 16.23 11.79 -14.36
CA ASN A 114 16.10 11.05 -15.62
C ASN A 114 17.43 10.37 -16.03
N THR A 115 18.54 10.77 -15.41
CA THR A 115 19.88 10.22 -15.66
C THR A 115 20.31 9.19 -14.63
N CYS A 116 19.41 8.85 -13.70
CA CYS A 116 19.61 7.93 -12.60
C CYS A 116 19.07 6.54 -12.92
N SER A 117 19.72 5.52 -12.38
CA SER A 117 19.13 4.18 -12.27
C SER A 117 17.95 4.24 -11.30
N ALA A 118 16.97 3.35 -11.48
CA ALA A 118 15.77 3.32 -10.67
C ALA A 118 15.37 1.88 -10.36
N TYR A 119 14.65 1.69 -9.26
CA TYR A 119 13.74 0.56 -9.13
C TYR A 119 12.54 0.81 -10.03
N GLU A 120 12.10 -0.22 -10.76
CA GLU A 120 10.88 -0.21 -11.55
C GLU A 120 10.02 -1.44 -11.22
N GLY A 121 8.90 -1.22 -10.53
CA GLY A 121 7.89 -2.23 -10.24
C GLY A 121 6.74 -2.10 -11.24
N ILE A 122 6.40 -3.18 -11.94
CA ILE A 122 5.31 -3.20 -12.93
C ILE A 122 4.19 -4.12 -12.45
N MET A 123 2.96 -3.61 -12.48
CA MET A 123 1.73 -4.36 -12.28
C MET A 123 0.97 -4.38 -13.61
N ASN A 124 0.90 -5.55 -14.25
CA ASN A 124 0.10 -5.73 -15.47
C ASN A 124 -1.35 -5.97 -15.05
N LEU A 125 -2.16 -4.92 -15.05
CA LEU A 125 -3.55 -5.04 -14.64
C LEU A 125 -4.40 -5.61 -15.78
N SER A 126 -5.21 -6.62 -15.47
CA SER A 126 -6.33 -7.09 -16.28
C SER A 126 -7.59 -7.21 -15.42
N GLY A 127 -8.76 -7.39 -16.03
CA GLY A 127 -10.05 -7.53 -15.32
C GLY A 127 -11.07 -6.45 -15.67
N PHE A 128 -10.63 -5.19 -15.85
CA PHE A 128 -11.52 -4.13 -16.31
C PHE A 128 -12.06 -4.40 -17.72
N ALA A 129 -13.21 -3.81 -18.06
CA ALA A 129 -13.81 -3.94 -19.39
C ALA A 129 -12.82 -3.59 -20.53
N ALA A 130 -12.94 -4.30 -21.65
CA ALA A 130 -12.01 -4.16 -22.77
C ALA A 130 -12.03 -2.73 -23.36
N GLY A 131 -10.91 -2.02 -23.22
CA GLY A 131 -10.78 -0.61 -23.63
C GLY A 131 -11.28 0.42 -22.62
N ALA A 132 -11.52 0.03 -21.36
CA ALA A 132 -11.89 0.96 -20.30
C ALA A 132 -10.74 1.94 -19.95
N THR A 133 -11.10 3.18 -19.65
CA THR A 133 -10.19 4.29 -19.37
C THR A 133 -10.51 4.96 -18.03
N LEU A 134 -9.49 5.52 -17.38
CA LEU A 134 -9.60 6.30 -16.15
C LEU A 134 -10.07 7.73 -16.48
N ASP A 135 -11.34 7.86 -16.87
CA ASP A 135 -11.94 9.14 -17.28
C ASP A 135 -12.08 10.12 -16.10
N ASP A 136 -12.33 9.60 -14.90
CA ASP A 136 -12.30 10.33 -13.63
C ASP A 136 -11.11 9.86 -12.77
N PRO A 137 -10.02 10.64 -12.70
CA PRO A 137 -8.84 10.29 -11.91
C PRO A 137 -9.05 10.21 -10.40
N SER A 138 -10.19 10.68 -9.87
CA SER A 138 -10.53 10.45 -8.46
C SER A 138 -10.89 8.98 -8.17
N LYS A 139 -11.12 8.18 -9.21
CA LYS A 139 -11.38 6.73 -9.13
C LYS A 139 -10.13 5.86 -9.00
N LEU A 140 -8.93 6.44 -9.14
CA LEU A 140 -7.72 5.87 -8.57
C LEU A 140 -7.57 6.43 -7.16
N LEU A 141 -8.04 5.66 -6.18
CA LEU A 141 -8.20 6.09 -4.79
C LEU A 141 -6.85 6.19 -4.07
N ALA A 142 -5.95 5.25 -4.34
CA ALA A 142 -4.60 5.25 -3.79
C ALA A 142 -3.57 4.57 -4.69
N ILE A 143 -2.32 4.99 -4.56
CA ILE A 143 -1.14 4.19 -4.86
C ILE A 143 -0.39 4.06 -3.53
N CYS A 144 -0.11 2.85 -3.07
CA CYS A 144 0.54 2.60 -1.79
C CYS A 144 1.86 1.85 -1.98
N VAL A 145 2.84 2.12 -1.12
CA VAL A 145 4.15 1.48 -1.12
C VAL A 145 4.57 1.21 0.33
N ASN A 146 4.96 -0.03 0.62
CA ASN A 146 5.68 -0.33 1.86
C ASN A 146 7.18 -0.18 1.59
N MET A 147 7.84 0.77 2.27
CA MET A 147 9.26 1.07 2.04
C MET A 147 9.97 1.68 3.24
N GLU A 148 11.30 1.63 3.19
CA GLU A 148 12.22 2.35 4.08
C GLU A 148 13.32 3.05 3.26
N HIS A 149 13.88 4.12 3.81
CA HIS A 149 15.02 4.86 3.25
C HIS A 149 15.70 5.69 4.34
N SER A 150 17.03 5.72 4.38
CA SER A 150 17.79 6.59 5.29
C SER A 150 17.71 8.08 4.91
N TRP A 151 17.22 8.41 3.71
CA TRP A 151 17.01 9.82 3.34
C TRP A 151 15.86 10.03 2.35
N LEU A 152 14.69 10.46 2.83
CA LEU A 152 13.53 10.78 1.98
C LEU A 152 13.87 11.79 0.86
N ARG A 153 14.82 12.71 1.10
CA ARG A 153 15.09 13.83 0.18
C ARG A 153 15.96 13.47 -1.01
N ASP A 154 16.47 12.24 -1.05
CA ASP A 154 17.19 11.71 -2.21
C ASP A 154 16.25 10.98 -3.17
N LEU A 155 15.00 10.78 -2.76
CA LEU A 155 14.01 10.05 -3.53
C LEU A 155 13.21 10.92 -4.48
N GLU A 156 13.06 10.44 -5.72
CA GLU A 156 11.89 10.73 -6.56
C GLU A 156 11.06 9.46 -6.70
N ILE A 157 9.75 9.58 -6.46
CA ILE A 157 8.80 8.48 -6.58
C ILE A 157 7.75 8.89 -7.61
N GLU A 158 7.64 8.10 -8.68
CA GLU A 158 6.78 8.38 -9.82
C GLU A 158 5.89 7.17 -10.11
N ALA A 159 4.66 7.44 -10.57
CA ALA A 159 3.79 6.42 -11.14
C ALA A 159 3.51 6.72 -12.62
N TYR A 160 3.43 5.66 -13.42
CA TYR A 160 3.06 5.70 -14.82
C TYR A 160 1.85 4.80 -15.07
N CYS A 161 0.91 5.30 -15.88
CA CYS A 161 -0.18 4.48 -16.41
C CYS A 161 0.25 3.73 -17.70
N PRO A 162 -0.53 2.76 -18.19
CA PRO A 162 -0.18 1.93 -19.34
C PRO A 162 0.11 2.70 -20.64
N ASP A 163 -0.49 3.87 -20.83
CA ASP A 163 -0.26 4.74 -22.00
C ASP A 163 1.02 5.60 -21.88
N GLY A 164 1.73 5.51 -20.75
CA GLY A 164 3.00 6.22 -20.50
C GLY A 164 2.85 7.62 -19.90
N ASN A 165 1.63 8.08 -19.58
CA ASN A 165 1.45 9.29 -18.79
C ASN A 165 2.02 9.09 -17.37
N LYS A 166 2.54 10.16 -16.78
CA LYS A 166 3.30 10.16 -15.52
C LYS A 166 2.66 11.08 -14.49
N VAL A 167 2.74 10.71 -13.22
CA VAL A 167 2.49 11.59 -12.06
C VAL A 167 3.61 11.39 -11.03
N VAL A 168 4.22 12.49 -10.56
CA VAL A 168 5.17 12.46 -9.44
C VAL A 168 4.42 12.35 -8.11
N LEU A 169 4.66 11.27 -7.38
CA LEU A 169 4.09 11.00 -6.06
C LEU A 169 4.90 11.73 -4.97
N SER A 170 6.22 11.57 -4.97
CA SER A 170 7.16 12.32 -4.12
C SER A 170 8.25 12.96 -4.97
N ASP A 171 8.36 14.29 -4.90
CA ASP A 171 9.34 15.11 -5.64
C ASP A 171 10.73 15.09 -5.00
N PHE A 172 11.76 14.85 -5.82
CA PHE A 172 13.16 15.13 -5.47
C PHE A 172 13.40 16.64 -5.50
N ALA A 173 13.06 17.31 -4.39
CA ALA A 173 13.22 18.76 -4.20
C ALA A 173 14.70 19.26 -4.20
N GLY A 174 15.65 18.39 -4.56
CA GLY A 174 17.09 18.64 -4.52
C GLY A 174 17.67 18.55 -3.11
N ARG A 175 18.98 18.80 -3.03
CA ARG A 175 19.82 18.61 -1.83
C ARG A 175 19.63 19.70 -0.76
N VAL A 176 18.39 19.88 -0.30
CA VAL A 176 17.97 20.94 0.62
C VAL A 176 17.04 20.42 1.71
N GLY A 177 17.30 20.86 2.95
CA GLY A 177 16.63 20.33 4.15
C GLY A 177 17.58 19.47 5.00
N GLY A 178 17.05 18.89 6.07
CA GLY A 178 17.75 17.92 6.91
C GLY A 178 17.29 16.49 6.66
N GLU A 179 17.98 15.56 7.30
CA GLU A 179 17.66 14.13 7.40
C GLU A 179 16.18 13.91 7.74
N VAL A 180 15.55 12.97 7.04
CA VAL A 180 14.19 12.46 7.33
C VAL A 180 14.14 11.02 6.85
N TYR A 181 13.95 10.05 7.73
CA TYR A 181 13.88 8.63 7.35
C TYR A 181 12.48 8.26 6.86
N LEU A 182 12.42 7.26 5.98
CA LEU A 182 11.22 6.45 5.74
C LEU A 182 11.39 5.11 6.47
N GLY A 183 10.34 4.63 7.12
CA GLY A 183 10.39 3.40 7.92
C GLY A 183 11.37 3.46 9.09
N GLN A 184 11.90 2.29 9.47
CA GLN A 184 13.08 2.13 10.31
C GLN A 184 14.24 1.68 9.43
N ALA A 185 14.78 2.62 8.65
CA ALA A 185 15.89 2.38 7.73
C ALA A 185 17.18 1.95 8.44
N ASN A 186 18.03 1.20 7.73
CA ASN A 186 19.27 0.65 8.26
C ASN A 186 20.51 1.49 7.88
N ASP A 187 20.52 2.78 8.24
CA ASP A 187 21.58 3.77 7.93
C ASP A 187 23.03 3.30 8.21
N GLY A 188 23.24 2.32 9.10
CA GLY A 188 24.56 1.79 9.43
C GLY A 188 25.24 0.90 8.38
N ASP A 189 24.66 0.71 7.18
CA ASP A 189 24.97 -0.43 6.31
C ASP A 189 25.47 -0.13 4.89
N SER A 190 26.00 1.09 4.66
CA SER A 190 26.53 1.71 3.42
C SER A 190 27.55 0.89 2.57
N SER A 191 27.19 -0.36 2.28
CA SER A 191 27.95 -1.40 1.63
C SER A 191 27.28 -1.74 0.31
N GLN A 192 28.01 -2.40 -0.60
CA GLN A 192 27.45 -2.85 -1.89
C GLN A 192 26.38 -3.96 -1.75
N THR A 193 26.02 -4.35 -0.53
CA THR A 193 25.01 -5.35 -0.21
C THR A 193 24.28 -4.90 1.06
N PRO A 194 23.42 -3.87 0.98
CA PRO A 194 22.66 -3.40 2.13
C PRO A 194 21.69 -4.49 2.63
N VAL A 195 21.21 -4.32 3.84
CA VAL A 195 20.34 -5.24 4.60
C VAL A 195 19.07 -4.48 4.96
N PRO A 196 17.89 -4.97 4.56
CA PRO A 196 16.64 -4.24 4.77
C PRO A 196 16.35 -3.96 6.24
N GLY A 197 15.92 -2.73 6.51
CA GLY A 197 15.29 -2.30 7.75
C GLY A 197 13.83 -2.75 7.83
N VAL A 198 12.99 -1.91 8.46
CA VAL A 198 11.53 -2.16 8.53
C VAL A 198 10.79 -1.09 7.74
N GLY A 199 10.14 -1.49 6.65
CA GLY A 199 9.30 -0.59 5.85
C GLY A 199 8.02 -0.14 6.57
N PHE A 200 7.60 1.09 6.27
CA PHE A 200 6.29 1.62 6.65
C PHE A 200 5.42 1.80 5.41
N ASP A 201 4.11 1.76 5.59
CA ASP A 201 3.14 1.97 4.51
C ASP A 201 2.92 3.46 4.24
N TYR A 202 3.15 3.84 2.99
CA TYR A 202 2.95 5.20 2.49
C TYR A 202 1.98 5.17 1.32
N CYS A 203 0.85 5.86 1.45
CA CYS A 203 -0.19 5.90 0.43
C CYS A 203 -0.36 7.31 -0.13
N TRP A 204 -0.31 7.46 -1.45
CA TRP A 204 -0.63 8.70 -2.14
C TRP A 204 -2.10 8.69 -2.57
N LYS A 205 -2.89 9.63 -2.05
CA LYS A 205 -4.33 9.74 -2.34
C LYS A 205 -4.68 11.16 -2.78
N PRO A 206 -5.56 11.37 -3.79
CA PRO A 206 -5.93 12.70 -4.28
C PRO A 206 -6.47 13.65 -3.18
N ALA A 207 -7.13 13.11 -2.16
CA ALA A 207 -7.76 13.85 -1.07
C ALA A 207 -7.16 13.53 0.32
N ALA A 208 -5.89 13.09 0.38
CA ALA A 208 -5.21 12.82 1.65
C ALA A 208 -5.19 14.06 2.57
N GLY A 209 -5.29 13.80 3.88
CA GLY A 209 -5.28 14.85 4.91
C GLY A 209 -3.91 15.48 5.17
N ASN A 210 -2.82 14.74 4.92
CA ASN A 210 -1.47 15.29 4.97
C ASN A 210 -1.10 15.87 3.58
N PRO A 211 -0.40 17.02 3.51
CA PRO A 211 0.20 17.51 2.27
C PRO A 211 1.31 16.55 1.78
N ALA A 212 1.88 16.81 0.60
CA ALA A 212 3.00 16.02 0.07
C ALA A 212 4.16 15.86 1.07
N MET A 213 4.83 14.70 1.04
CA MET A 213 5.77 14.24 2.06
C MET A 213 6.84 15.27 2.47
N ILE A 214 7.51 15.88 1.49
CA ILE A 214 8.52 16.93 1.73
C ILE A 214 7.90 18.18 2.40
N VAL A 215 6.67 18.54 2.03
CA VAL A 215 5.94 19.67 2.63
C VAL A 215 5.55 19.34 4.07
N TYR A 216 5.06 18.12 4.33
CA TYR A 216 4.77 17.64 5.67
C TYR A 216 6.02 17.68 6.56
N ALA A 217 7.12 17.07 6.11
CA ALA A 217 8.37 17.00 6.88
C ALA A 217 8.95 18.39 7.17
N ASN A 218 8.90 19.31 6.20
CA ASN A 218 9.34 20.70 6.40
C ASN A 218 8.45 21.47 7.39
N ALA A 219 7.14 21.17 7.46
CA ALA A 219 6.20 21.85 8.33
C ALA A 219 6.20 21.31 9.77
N THR A 220 6.52 20.03 9.96
CA THR A 220 6.48 19.35 11.26
C THR A 220 7.86 19.17 11.90
N GLY A 221 8.93 19.08 11.11
CA GLY A 221 10.28 18.82 11.61
C GLY A 221 10.46 17.43 12.20
N VAL A 222 9.81 16.41 11.60
CA VAL A 222 9.96 15.01 12.02
C VAL A 222 11.28 14.40 11.52
N ASP A 223 11.92 13.59 12.38
CA ASP A 223 13.12 12.82 12.03
C ASP A 223 12.78 11.55 11.20
N VAL A 224 11.56 11.02 11.37
CA VAL A 224 11.02 9.89 10.60
C VAL A 224 9.65 10.29 10.07
N LEU A 225 9.41 10.14 8.77
CA LEU A 225 8.10 10.38 8.18
C LEU A 225 7.12 9.27 8.62
N PRO A 226 6.00 9.59 9.31
CA PRO A 226 5.10 8.57 9.81
C PRO A 226 4.37 7.85 8.67
N ALA A 227 4.05 6.57 8.87
CA ALA A 227 3.19 5.80 7.97
C ALA A 227 1.83 6.50 7.76
N GLY A 228 1.23 6.33 6.57
CA GLY A 228 -0.12 6.77 6.26
C GLY A 228 -0.28 7.53 4.93
N ASP A 229 -1.36 8.31 4.85
CA ASP A 229 -1.83 8.94 3.63
C ASP A 229 -1.21 10.33 3.40
N TYR A 230 -0.68 10.57 2.20
CA TYR A 230 -0.09 11.84 1.76
C TYR A 230 -0.69 12.28 0.41
N GLN A 231 -0.74 13.59 0.17
CA GLN A 231 -1.06 14.09 -1.17
C GLN A 231 0.12 13.80 -2.12
N PRO A 232 -0.12 13.42 -3.38
CA PRO A 232 0.94 13.33 -4.37
C PRO A 232 1.49 14.73 -4.70
N SER A 233 2.75 14.78 -5.12
CA SER A 233 3.44 16.04 -5.47
C SER A 233 2.86 16.66 -6.74
N GLU A 234 2.40 15.83 -7.67
CA GLU A 234 1.55 16.19 -8.80
C GLU A 234 0.15 15.54 -8.66
N PRO A 235 -0.94 16.20 -9.07
CA PRO A 235 -2.28 15.62 -8.97
C PRO A 235 -2.49 14.46 -9.94
N PHE A 236 -3.28 13.45 -9.52
CA PHE A 236 -3.64 12.28 -10.33
C PHE A 236 -4.36 12.62 -11.64
N THR A 237 -4.76 13.88 -11.87
CA THR A 237 -5.25 14.36 -13.16
C THR A 237 -4.30 14.12 -14.34
N GLY A 238 -3.02 13.86 -14.09
CA GLY A 238 -2.08 13.38 -15.11
C GLY A 238 -2.44 12.00 -15.72
N PHE A 239 -3.29 11.21 -15.06
CA PHE A 239 -3.77 9.91 -15.54
C PHE A 239 -5.15 9.96 -16.22
N ALA A 240 -5.73 11.14 -16.44
CA ALA A 240 -7.04 11.27 -17.08
C ALA A 240 -7.06 10.67 -18.50
N GLY A 241 -7.97 9.73 -18.72
CA GLY A 241 -8.11 9.00 -19.99
C GLY A 241 -7.07 7.90 -20.22
N CYS A 242 -6.23 7.56 -19.24
CA CYS A 242 -5.34 6.39 -19.33
C CYS A 242 -6.14 5.08 -19.43
N SER A 243 -5.68 4.14 -20.26
CA SER A 243 -6.11 2.74 -20.24
C SER A 243 -6.02 2.16 -18.83
N LEU A 244 -7.09 1.54 -18.33
CA LEU A 244 -7.08 0.91 -17.00
C LEU A 244 -6.32 -0.42 -17.01
N ASN A 245 -6.56 -1.24 -18.04
CA ASN A 245 -5.81 -2.48 -18.27
C ASN A 245 -4.43 -2.19 -18.88
N GLY A 246 -3.42 -2.96 -18.47
CA GLY A 246 -2.04 -2.89 -18.97
C GLY A 246 -1.01 -2.62 -17.88
N ALA A 247 0.20 -2.28 -18.30
CA ALA A 247 1.35 -2.11 -17.41
C ALA A 247 1.31 -0.77 -16.67
N TRP A 248 0.77 -0.76 -15.45
CA TRP A 248 1.01 0.30 -14.49
C TRP A 248 2.41 0.13 -13.88
N LYS A 249 3.16 1.22 -13.71
CA LYS A 249 4.55 1.17 -13.24
C LYS A 249 4.82 2.16 -12.13
N LEU A 250 5.36 1.68 -11.01
CA LEU A 250 6.05 2.50 -10.01
C LEU A 250 7.52 2.62 -10.41
N ARG A 251 8.06 3.83 -10.42
CA ARG A 251 9.49 4.12 -10.56
C ARG A 251 9.97 4.83 -9.30
N VAL A 252 11.01 4.28 -8.66
CA VAL A 252 11.66 4.89 -7.49
C VAL A 252 13.12 5.14 -7.82
N VAL A 253 13.51 6.40 -7.81
CA VAL A 253 14.89 6.86 -7.99
C VAL A 253 15.43 7.24 -6.63
N ASP A 254 16.60 6.69 -6.29
CA ASP A 254 17.50 7.35 -5.35
C ASP A 254 18.52 8.15 -6.19
N ALA A 255 18.52 9.46 -6.00
CA ALA A 255 19.32 10.41 -6.77
C ALA A 255 20.65 10.75 -6.10
N TRP A 256 20.93 10.34 -4.87
CA TRP A 256 22.17 10.71 -4.18
C TRP A 256 22.69 9.63 -3.23
N GLY A 257 23.89 9.16 -3.53
CA GLY A 257 24.44 8.04 -2.80
C GLY A 257 25.10 8.32 -1.46
N ALA A 258 25.34 7.21 -0.77
CA ALA A 258 25.68 7.00 0.65
C ALA A 258 24.49 6.61 1.52
N ASP A 259 23.31 7.14 1.21
CA ASP A 259 22.02 6.74 1.75
C ASP A 259 21.42 5.59 0.93
N ASN A 260 20.56 4.77 1.54
CA ASN A 260 19.90 3.68 0.82
C ASN A 260 18.57 3.26 1.48
N GLY A 261 17.89 2.31 0.86
CA GLY A 261 16.71 1.66 1.43
C GLY A 261 16.06 0.67 0.48
N PHE A 262 14.84 0.25 0.84
CA PHE A 262 14.18 -0.91 0.25
C PHE A 262 12.70 -0.68 -0.03
N ILE A 263 12.21 -1.24 -1.14
CA ILE A 263 10.78 -1.46 -1.40
C ILE A 263 10.43 -2.88 -0.96
N PHE A 264 9.36 -3.04 -0.19
CA PHE A 264 8.85 -4.35 0.25
C PHE A 264 7.55 -4.75 -0.46
N GLY A 265 6.81 -3.79 -1.03
CA GLY A 265 5.58 -4.05 -1.77
C GLY A 265 4.98 -2.75 -2.31
N THR A 266 4.06 -2.89 -3.26
CA THR A 266 3.30 -1.80 -3.86
C THR A 266 1.87 -2.27 -4.09
N SER A 267 0.89 -1.41 -3.85
CA SER A 267 -0.50 -1.64 -4.23
C SER A 267 -1.12 -0.44 -4.95
N MET A 268 -2.19 -0.69 -5.70
CA MET A 268 -3.06 0.33 -6.26
C MET A 268 -4.50 0.02 -5.87
N ILE A 269 -5.25 1.05 -5.47
CA ILE A 269 -6.64 0.92 -5.04
C ILE A 269 -7.52 1.72 -6.00
N PHE A 270 -8.45 1.03 -6.64
CA PHE A 270 -9.41 1.59 -7.58
C PHE A 270 -10.82 1.57 -6.99
N ASP A 271 -11.61 2.59 -7.26
CA ASP A 271 -13.04 2.64 -6.89
C ASP A 271 -13.83 1.63 -7.73
N SER A 272 -14.62 0.77 -7.07
CA SER A 272 -15.38 -0.32 -7.74
C SER A 272 -16.36 0.14 -8.81
N SER A 273 -16.76 1.42 -8.84
CA SER A 273 -17.59 1.95 -9.94
C SER A 273 -16.87 2.00 -11.30
N LEU A 274 -15.58 1.65 -11.37
CA LEU A 274 -14.86 1.36 -12.62
C LEU A 274 -15.16 -0.04 -13.20
N GLY A 275 -15.87 -0.91 -12.46
CA GLY A 275 -16.22 -2.28 -12.84
C GLY A 275 -15.47 -3.33 -12.00
N ASP A 276 -15.52 -4.58 -12.47
CA ASP A 276 -14.88 -5.74 -11.83
C ASP A 276 -13.43 -5.44 -11.39
N CYS A 277 -13.09 -5.88 -10.17
CA CYS A 277 -11.78 -5.62 -9.60
C CYS A 277 -10.65 -6.24 -10.44
N PRO A 278 -9.57 -5.48 -10.73
CA PRO A 278 -8.47 -6.00 -11.52
C PRO A 278 -7.68 -7.07 -10.77
N ILE A 279 -6.92 -7.84 -11.55
CA ILE A 279 -5.89 -8.77 -11.09
C ILE A 279 -4.55 -8.42 -11.75
N ILE A 280 -3.45 -8.94 -11.20
CA ILE A 280 -2.10 -8.83 -11.77
C ILE A 280 -1.78 -10.09 -12.57
N GLU A 281 -1.36 -9.93 -13.85
CA GLU A 281 -0.89 -11.00 -14.76
C GLU A 281 0.65 -11.12 -14.87
#